data_AF-A0A7Y7VN96-F1
#
_entry.id   AF-A0A7Y7VN96-F1
#
_cell.length_a   1.000
_cell.length_b   1.000
_cell.length_c   1.000
_cell.angle_alpha   90.00
_cell.angle_beta   90.00
_cell.angle_gamma   90.00
#
_symmetry.space_group_name_H-M   'P 1'
#
loop_
_entity.id
_entity.type
_entity.pdbx_description
1 polymer ?
#
loop_
_entity_poly.entity_id
_entity_poly.type
_entity_poly.pdbx_seq_one_letter_code
_entity_poly.pdbx_strand_id
1 'polypeptide(L)'
;MIGNERHSLPGVIGGDLLRFGKIPLLLLIAVLVSSVIVVTTTHKTRLLTAQREQLVLERDALDIEWRNLILEENALGDHSRVERIATDKLQMQHVDPSQENIVVQK
;
A
#
# COMPACT_ATOMS: atom_id res chain seq x y z
N MET A 1 56.33 55.95 31.88
CA MET A 1 55.81 54.67 32.41
C MET A 1 54.89 54.08 31.35
N ILE A 2 55.40 53.21 30.47
CA ILE A 2 54.59 52.56 29.43
C ILE A 2 54.55 51.08 29.81
N GLY A 3 53.43 50.68 30.41
CA GLY A 3 53.16 49.31 30.83
C GLY A 3 53.03 48.41 29.63
N ASN A 4 53.86 47.36 29.58
CA ASN A 4 53.92 46.37 28.53
C ASN A 4 52.74 45.39 28.66
N GLU A 5 51.60 45.69 28.05
CA GLU A 5 50.47 44.77 27.96
C GLU A 5 50.77 43.66 26.94
N ARG A 6 51.51 42.63 27.39
CA ARG A 6 51.67 41.37 26.64
C ARG A 6 50.36 40.59 26.65
N HIS A 7 49.41 40.98 25.80
CA HIS A 7 48.23 40.16 25.53
C HIS A 7 48.69 38.87 24.85
N SER A 8 48.53 37.74 25.52
CA SER A 8 48.79 36.42 24.95
C SER A 8 47.76 36.13 23.87
N LEU A 9 48.15 36.35 22.61
CA LEU A 9 47.33 36.10 21.42
C LEU A 9 46.62 34.73 21.41
N PRO A 10 47.23 33.61 21.88
CA PRO A 10 46.54 32.31 21.93
C PRO A 10 45.34 32.30 22.89
N GLY A 11 45.40 33.05 23.99
CA GLY A 11 44.33 33.15 24.97
C GLY A 11 43.15 33.96 24.45
N VAL A 12 43.41 35.02 23.68
CA VAL A 12 42.38 35.84 23.04
C VAL A 12 41.68 35.07 21.93
N ILE A 13 42.42 34.34 21.09
CA ILE A 13 41.85 33.51 20.01
C ILE A 13 41.02 32.35 20.59
N GLY A 14 41.50 31.69 21.64
CA GLY A 14 40.73 30.66 22.33
C GLY A 14 39.45 31.20 22.96
N GLY A 15 39.52 32.38 23.57
CA GLY A 15 38.36 33.10 24.12
C GLY A 15 37.35 33.52 23.06
N ASP A 16 37.80 34.03 21.92
CA ASP A 16 36.95 34.39 20.78
C ASP A 16 36.34 33.15 20.13
N LEU A 17 37.10 32.07 19.96
CA LEU A 17 36.59 30.80 19.46
C LEU A 17 35.52 30.21 20.39
N LEU A 18 35.67 30.34 21.72
CA LEU A 18 34.64 29.95 22.69
C LEU A 18 33.43 30.89 22.68
N ARG A 19 33.64 32.19 22.42
CA ARG A 19 32.58 33.21 22.37
C ARG A 19 31.74 33.11 21.10
N PHE A 20 32.36 32.90 19.95
CA PHE A 20 31.73 32.67 18.64
C PHE A 20 31.34 31.20 18.41
N GLY A 21 31.99 30.26 19.10
CA GLY A 21 31.80 28.81 18.96
C GLY A 21 30.44 28.28 19.43
N LYS A 22 29.64 29.11 20.10
CA LYS A 22 28.27 28.77 20.50
C LYS A 22 27.37 28.46 19.30
N ILE A 23 27.51 29.24 18.21
CA ILE A 23 26.73 29.06 16.97
C ILE A 23 27.08 27.74 16.26
N PRO A 24 28.36 27.43 15.96
CA PRO A 24 28.71 26.16 15.34
C PRO A 24 28.41 24.95 16.25
N LEU A 25 28.54 25.09 17.58
CA LEU A 25 28.14 24.03 18.51
C LEU A 25 26.63 23.76 18.46
N LEU A 26 25.81 24.81 18.40
CA LEU A 26 24.35 24.68 18.28
C LEU A 26 23.98 24.06 16.93
N LEU A 27 24.63 24.47 15.83
CA LEU A 27 24.43 23.87 14.52
C LEU A 27 24.83 22.40 14.49
N LEU A 28 25.94 22.03 15.14
CA LEU A 28 26.37 20.63 15.29
C LEU A 28 25.28 19.81 15.97
N ILE A 29 24.74 20.29 17.09
CA ILE A 29 23.65 19.63 17.82
C ILE A 29 22.41 19.53 16.94
N ALA A 30 22.05 20.60 16.22
CA ALA A 30 20.90 20.61 15.31
C ALA A 30 21.03 19.56 14.19
N VAL A 31 22.23 19.41 13.61
CA VAL A 31 22.53 18.38 12.59
C VAL A 31 22.42 16.98 13.19
N LEU A 32 22.94 16.75 14.39
CA LEU A 32 22.82 15.45 15.07
C LEU A 32 21.35 15.09 15.34
N VAL A 33 20.56 16.04 15.85
CA VAL A 33 19.12 15.86 16.08
C VAL A 33 18.40 15.58 14.76
N SER A 34 18.69 16.35 13.71
CA SER A 34 18.14 16.13 12.37
C SER A 34 18.46 14.73 11.85
N SER A 35 19.70 14.27 12.01
CA SER A 35 20.12 12.92 11.62
C SER A 35 19.29 11.83 12.31
N VAL A 36 19.09 11.95 13.63
CA VAL A 36 18.27 10.98 14.39
C VAL A 36 16.80 11.00 13.91
N ILE A 37 16.24 12.19 13.65
CA ILE A 37 14.88 12.33 13.13
C ILE A 37 14.73 11.67 11.75
N VAL A 38 15.68 11.86 10.85
CA VAL A 38 15.65 11.27 9.50
C VAL A 38 15.72 9.75 9.56
N VAL A 39 16.63 9.19 10.37
CA VAL A 39 16.78 7.75 10.54
C VAL A 39 15.52 7.12 11.13
N THR A 40 14.97 7.73 12.19
CA THR A 40 13.75 7.23 12.84
C THR A 40 12.53 7.32 11.91
N THR A 41 12.39 8.41 11.17
CA THR A 41 11.34 8.55 10.14
C THR A 41 11.46 7.45 9.09
N THR A 42 12.66 7.24 8.55
CA THR A 42 12.89 6.19 7.54
C THR A 42 12.54 4.81 8.05
N HIS A 43 12.91 4.48 9.30
CA HIS A 43 12.56 3.20 9.91
C HIS A 43 11.04 3.05 10.06
N LYS A 44 10.34 4.09 10.54
CA LYS A 44 8.88 4.07 10.67
C LYS A 44 8.20 3.92 9.31
N THR A 45 8.68 4.63 8.29
CA THR A 45 8.18 4.51 6.92
C THR A 45 8.33 3.08 6.42
N ARG A 46 9.50 2.45 6.58
CA ARG A 46 9.69 1.04 6.16
C ARG A 46 8.71 0.09 6.84
N LEU A 47 8.47 0.25 8.14
CA LEU A 47 7.52 -0.58 8.89
C LEU A 47 6.08 -0.40 8.39
N LEU A 48 5.65 0.86 8.21
CA LEU A 48 4.30 1.18 7.74
C LEU A 48 4.10 0.72 6.28
N THR A 49 5.11 0.86 5.43
CA THR A 49 5.07 0.37 4.05
C THR A 49 4.92 -1.15 4.02
N ALA A 50 5.66 -1.89 4.84
CA ALA A 50 5.55 -3.35 4.91
C ALA A 50 4.14 -3.81 5.35
N GLN A 51 3.56 -3.15 6.35
CA GLN A 51 2.19 -3.43 6.78
C GLN A 51 1.18 -3.15 5.67
N ARG A 52 1.32 -2.02 4.98
CA ARG A 52 0.46 -1.68 3.84
C ARG A 52 0.57 -2.73 2.73
N GLU A 53 1.78 -3.15 2.38
CA GLU A 53 2.02 -4.18 1.37
C GLU A 53 1.34 -5.49 1.75
N GLN A 54 1.40 -5.90 3.01
CA GLN A 54 0.71 -7.11 3.47
C GLN A 54 -0.81 -7.04 3.28
N LEU A 55 -1.45 -5.92 3.65
CA LEU A 55 -2.89 -5.74 3.44
C LEU A 55 -3.26 -5.71 1.95
N VAL A 56 -2.41 -5.13 1.11
CA VAL A 56 -2.63 -5.11 -0.35
C VAL A 56 -2.59 -6.54 -0.91
N LEU A 57 -1.63 -7.35 -0.47
CA LEU A 57 -1.53 -8.76 -0.88
C LEU A 57 -2.76 -9.57 -0.47
N GLU A 58 -3.26 -9.38 0.76
CA GLU A 58 -4.48 -10.05 1.22
C GLU A 58 -5.71 -9.63 0.40
N ARG A 59 -5.84 -8.33 0.12
CA ARG A 59 -6.90 -7.81 -0.73
C ARG A 59 -6.85 -8.40 -2.13
N ASP A 60 -5.66 -8.52 -2.72
CA ASP A 60 -5.49 -9.06 -4.06
C ASP A 60 -5.77 -10.57 -4.11
N ALA A 61 -5.43 -11.31 -3.06
CA ALA A 61 -5.80 -12.73 -2.93
C ALA A 61 -7.32 -12.91 -2.91
N LEU A 62 -8.04 -12.10 -2.11
CA LEU A 62 -9.50 -12.12 -2.06
C LEU A 62 -10.14 -11.72 -3.41
N ASP A 63 -9.56 -10.76 -4.12
CA ASP A 63 -10.06 -10.34 -5.45
C ASP A 63 -9.93 -11.46 -6.49
N ILE A 64 -8.87 -12.27 -6.39
CA ILE A 64 -8.70 -13.47 -7.23
C ILE A 64 -9.73 -14.54 -6.89
N GLU A 65 -9.92 -14.83 -5.60
CA GLU A 65 -10.91 -15.82 -5.15
C GLU A 65 -12.33 -15.42 -5.56
N TRP A 66 -12.69 -14.15 -5.36
CA TRP A 66 -13.97 -13.59 -5.79
C TRP A 66 -14.19 -13.75 -7.29
N ARG A 67 -13.18 -13.44 -8.11
CA ARG A 67 -13.24 -13.65 -9.57
C ARG A 67 -13.43 -15.11 -9.92
N ASN A 68 -12.74 -16.02 -9.24
CA ASN A 68 -12.88 -17.45 -9.48
C ASN A 68 -14.30 -17.93 -9.14
N LEU A 69 -14.87 -17.47 -8.02
CA LEU A 69 -16.24 -17.80 -7.62
C LEU A 69 -17.26 -17.29 -8.64
N ILE A 70 -17.09 -16.08 -9.16
CA ILE A 70 -17.95 -15.56 -10.24
C ILE A 70 -17.86 -16.45 -11.48
N LEU A 71 -16.67 -16.89 -11.87
CA LEU A 71 -16.51 -17.79 -13.01
C LEU A 71 -17.19 -19.14 -12.78
N GLU A 72 -17.10 -19.67 -11.57
CA GLU A 72 -17.78 -20.89 -11.16
C GLU A 72 -19.31 -20.73 -11.19
N GLU A 73 -19.84 -19.63 -10.65
CA GLU A 73 -21.27 -19.32 -10.68
C GLU A 73 -21.80 -19.18 -12.10
N ASN A 74 -21.08 -18.45 -12.97
CA ASN A 74 -21.45 -18.32 -14.38
C ASN A 74 -21.40 -19.68 -15.10
N ALA A 75 -20.38 -20.50 -14.85
CA ALA A 75 -20.29 -21.85 -15.41
C ALA A 75 -21.45 -22.76 -14.95
N LEU A 76 -21.91 -22.60 -13.71
CA LEU A 76 -23.06 -23.33 -13.15
C LEU A 76 -24.42 -22.74 -13.59
N GLY A 77 -24.45 -21.48 -14.01
CA GLY A 77 -25.65 -20.71 -14.33
C GLY A 77 -26.11 -20.78 -15.79
N ASP A 78 -25.21 -20.94 -16.76
CA ASP A 78 -25.51 -20.46 -18.12
C ASP A 78 -26.37 -21.39 -19.02
N HIS A 79 -26.37 -22.72 -18.85
CA HIS A 79 -27.28 -23.56 -19.65
C HIS A 79 -27.44 -25.01 -19.17
N SER A 80 -26.37 -25.57 -18.61
CA SER A 80 -26.27 -27.01 -18.32
C SER A 80 -27.37 -27.51 -17.37
N ARG A 81 -27.73 -26.77 -16.33
CA ARG A 81 -28.65 -27.27 -15.31
C ARG A 81 -30.11 -27.26 -15.76
N VAL A 82 -30.53 -26.21 -16.48
CA VAL A 82 -31.91 -26.10 -16.96
C VAL A 82 -32.13 -27.05 -18.13
N GLU A 83 -31.21 -27.11 -19.08
CA GLU A 83 -31.28 -28.00 -20.23
C GLU A 83 -31.24 -29.47 -19.79
N ARG A 84 -30.32 -29.85 -18.88
CA ARG A 84 -30.25 -31.21 -18.37
C ARG A 84 -31.48 -31.62 -17.57
N ILE A 85 -32.07 -30.73 -16.77
CA ILE A 85 -33.33 -31.02 -16.07
C ILE A 85 -34.49 -31.16 -17.07
N ALA A 86 -34.54 -30.31 -18.10
CA ALA A 86 -35.58 -30.38 -19.14
C ALA A 86 -35.48 -31.66 -20.00
N THR A 87 -34.27 -32.09 -20.34
CA THR A 87 -34.05 -33.31 -21.12
C THR A 87 -34.17 -34.58 -20.27
N ASP A 88 -33.51 -34.66 -19.10
CA ASP A 88 -33.46 -35.90 -18.30
C ASP A 88 -34.73 -36.13 -17.47
N LYS A 89 -35.34 -35.09 -16.89
CA LYS A 89 -36.55 -35.24 -16.03
C LYS A 89 -37.86 -35.01 -16.76
N LEU A 90 -37.89 -34.08 -17.72
CA LEU A 90 -39.12 -33.72 -18.42
C LEU A 90 -39.24 -34.39 -19.81
N GLN A 91 -38.22 -35.17 -20.23
CA GLN A 91 -38.14 -35.80 -21.56
C GLN A 91 -38.48 -34.84 -22.70
N MET A 92 -38.14 -33.55 -22.55
CA MET A 92 -38.40 -32.57 -23.60
C MET A 92 -37.44 -32.85 -24.77
N GLN A 93 -38.00 -33.37 -25.85
CA GLN A 93 -37.34 -33.45 -27.16
C GLN A 93 -37.58 -32.15 -27.92
N HIS A 94 -36.55 -31.68 -28.64
CA HIS A 94 -36.69 -30.58 -29.57
C HIS A 94 -37.68 -31.00 -30.68
N VAL A 95 -38.85 -30.38 -30.71
CA VAL A 95 -39.94 -30.77 -31.63
C VAL A 95 -39.69 -30.14 -32.99
N ASP A 96 -39.79 -30.95 -34.04
CA ASP A 96 -39.66 -30.51 -35.44
C ASP A 96 -40.79 -29.49 -35.78
N PRO A 97 -40.53 -28.40 -36.54
CA PRO A 97 -41.49 -27.32 -36.83
C PRO A 97 -42.83 -27.78 -37.44
N SER A 98 -42.88 -29.02 -37.92
CA SER A 98 -44.05 -29.66 -38.51
C SER A 98 -45.08 -30.21 -37.49
N GLN A 99 -44.79 -30.17 -36.18
CA GLN A 99 -45.64 -30.71 -35.10
C GLN A 99 -45.97 -29.67 -34.00
N GLU A 100 -45.87 -28.37 -34.29
CA GLU A 100 -46.11 -27.32 -33.30
C GLU A 100 -47.58 -26.86 -33.32
N ASN A 101 -48.29 -27.01 -32.18
CA ASN A 101 -49.67 -26.53 -32.03
C ASN A 101 -49.70 -25.32 -31.07
N ILE A 102 -49.70 -24.12 -31.66
CA ILE A 102 -49.64 -22.85 -30.92
C ILE A 102 -51.05 -22.45 -30.50
N VAL A 103 -51.38 -22.62 -29.23
CA VAL A 103 -52.66 -22.16 -28.66
C VAL A 103 -52.52 -20.69 -28.26
N VAL A 104 -53.03 -19.79 -29.10
CA VAL A 104 -53.10 -18.35 -28.77
C VAL A 104 -54.35 -18.13 -27.94
N GLN A 105 -54.19 -17.84 -26.65
CA GLN A 105 -55.29 -17.48 -25.78
C GLN A 105 -55.49 -15.95 -25.77
N LYS A 106 -56.75 -15.53 -25.92
CA LYS A 106 -57.20 -14.15 -26.13
C LYS A 106 -57.53 -13.45 -24.83
#